data_AF-A4FL52-F1
#
_entry.id   AF-A4FL52-F1
#
_cell.length_a   1.000
_cell.length_b   1.000
_cell.length_c   1.000
_cell.angle_alpha   90.00
_cell.angle_beta   90.00
_cell.angle_gamma   90.00
#
_symmetry.space_group_name_H-M   'P 1'
#
loop_
_entity.id
_entity.type
_entity.pdbx_description
1 polymer ?
#
loop_
_entity_poly.entity_id
_entity_poly.type
_entity_poly.pdbx_seq_one_letter_code
_entity_poly.pdbx_strand_id
1 'polypeptide(L)'
;MGVWRVRQHPEGRWQVLTPGDTQACKRMESQADAVAAAYRFAADEGGGAVIVHASGDEVEWRRIVPPSAEPYRWEWGQVETSG
;
A
#
# COMPACT_ATOMS: atom_id res chain seq x y z
N MET A 1 -0.15 -4.64 -14.70
CA MET A 1 -0.76 -3.83 -13.63
C MET A 1 -1.12 -4.75 -12.48
N GLY A 2 -0.44 -4.61 -11.35
CA GLY A 2 -0.70 -5.42 -10.15
C GLY A 2 -1.92 -4.95 -9.37
N VAL A 3 -2.54 -5.85 -8.61
CA VAL A 3 -3.64 -5.51 -7.68
C VAL A 3 -3.15 -5.70 -6.25
N TRP A 4 -2.78 -4.60 -5.62
CA TRP A 4 -2.36 -4.58 -4.22
C TRP A 4 -3.61 -4.66 -3.33
N ARG A 5 -3.60 -5.58 -2.37
CA ARG A 5 -4.74 -5.79 -1.46
C ARG A 5 -4.38 -5.41 -0.04
N VAL A 6 -5.30 -4.77 0.65
CA VAL A 6 -5.18 -4.45 2.07
C VAL A 6 -6.25 -5.24 2.79
N ARG A 7 -5.86 -6.05 3.78
CA ARG A 7 -6.76 -6.90 4.55
C ARG A 7 -6.48 -6.77 6.04
N GLN A 8 -7.52 -6.93 6.85
CA GLN A 8 -7.32 -7.11 8.29
C GLN A 8 -6.79 -8.53 8.57
N HIS A 9 -5.72 -8.62 9.35
CA HIS A 9 -5.16 -9.86 9.87
C HIS A 9 -5.93 -10.29 11.12
N PRO A 10 -6.10 -11.60 11.41
CA PRO A 10 -6.80 -12.09 12.60
C PRO A 10 -6.25 -11.58 13.93
N GLU A 11 -4.97 -11.19 13.97
CA GLU A 11 -4.33 -10.58 15.14
C GLU A 11 -4.71 -9.10 15.36
N GLY A 12 -5.65 -8.55 14.58
CA GLY A 12 -6.11 -7.16 14.67
C GLY A 12 -5.24 -6.13 13.96
N ARG A 13 -4.18 -6.57 13.25
CA ARG A 13 -3.31 -5.72 12.43
C ARG A 13 -3.82 -5.62 11.00
N TRP A 14 -3.36 -4.62 10.24
CA TRP A 14 -3.61 -4.49 8.81
C TRP A 14 -2.43 -4.99 8.01
N GLN A 15 -2.69 -5.71 6.92
CA GLN A 15 -1.64 -6.22 6.06
C GLN A 15 -1.85 -5.84 4.60
N VAL A 16 -0.75 -5.50 3.94
CA VAL A 16 -0.68 -5.26 2.51
C VAL A 16 -0.18 -6.53 1.85
N LEU A 17 -0.96 -7.07 0.93
CA LEU A 17 -0.67 -8.27 0.17
C LEU A 17 -0.10 -7.91 -1.20
N THR A 18 0.84 -8.73 -1.67
CA THR A 18 1.42 -8.61 -3.01
C THR A 18 0.34 -8.78 -4.09
N PRO A 19 0.59 -8.37 -5.34
CA PRO A 19 -0.36 -8.50 -6.44
C PRO A 19 -0.96 -9.90 -6.64
N GLY A 20 -0.20 -10.93 -6.30
CA GLY A 20 -0.62 -12.33 -6.34
C GLY A 20 -1.53 -12.78 -5.19
N ASP A 21 -1.79 -11.93 -4.19
CA ASP A 21 -2.55 -12.24 -2.96
C ASP A 21 -1.96 -13.40 -2.12
N THR A 22 -0.73 -13.81 -2.41
CA THR A 22 -0.11 -15.00 -1.79
C THR A 22 0.68 -14.68 -0.53
N GLN A 23 1.16 -13.45 -0.38
CA GLN A 23 2.07 -13.07 0.70
C GLN A 23 1.78 -11.67 1.22
N ALA A 24 1.90 -11.51 2.55
CA ALA A 24 1.93 -10.20 3.17
C ALA A 24 3.28 -9.54 2.91
N CYS A 25 3.25 -8.45 2.14
CA CYS A 25 4.40 -7.57 1.92
C CYS A 25 4.71 -6.75 3.17
N LYS A 26 3.67 -6.27 3.87
CA LYS A 26 3.84 -5.45 5.08
C LYS A 26 2.66 -5.61 6.03
N ARG A 27 2.91 -5.48 7.34
CA ARG A 27 1.90 -5.41 8.41
C ARG A 27 2.01 -4.09 9.14
N MET A 28 0.88 -3.53 9.54
CA MET A 28 0.73 -2.20 10.13
C MET A 28 -0.39 -2.20 11.16
N GLU A 29 -0.39 -1.21 12.04
CA GLU A 29 -1.40 -1.11 13.11
C GLU A 29 -2.69 -0.44 12.63
N SER A 30 -2.61 0.41 11.60
CA SER A 30 -3.74 1.17 11.05
C SER A 30 -4.05 0.80 9.60
N GLN A 31 -5.35 0.82 9.27
CA GLN A 31 -5.84 0.69 7.90
C GLN A 31 -5.28 1.80 7.02
N ALA A 32 -5.24 3.04 7.53
CA ALA A 32 -4.80 4.20 6.77
C ALA A 32 -3.35 4.07 6.32
N ASP A 33 -2.46 3.59 7.20
CA ASP A 33 -1.05 3.35 6.87
C ASP A 33 -0.92 2.22 5.85
N ALA A 34 -1.69 1.14 6.00
CA ALA A 34 -1.66 0.00 5.09
C ALA A 34 -2.13 0.40 3.69
N VAL A 35 -3.18 1.21 3.61
CA VAL A 35 -3.66 1.81 2.36
C VAL A 35 -2.56 2.69 1.75
N ALA A 36 -2.01 3.64 2.51
CA ALA A 36 -0.95 4.53 2.00
C ALA A 36 0.26 3.74 1.45
N ALA A 37 0.66 2.66 2.12
CA ALA A 37 1.72 1.77 1.63
C ALA A 37 1.33 1.03 0.35
N ALA A 38 0.11 0.48 0.27
CA ALA A 38 -0.37 -0.19 -0.93
C ALA A 38 -0.42 0.74 -2.15
N TYR A 39 -0.82 2.01 -1.95
CA TYR A 39 -0.73 3.03 -3.01
C TYR A 39 0.70 3.27 -3.46
N ARG A 40 1.63 3.39 -2.52
CA ARG A 40 3.04 3.60 -2.84
C ARG A 40 3.61 2.43 -3.65
N PHE A 41 3.32 1.20 -3.25
CA PHE A 41 3.76 0.02 -3.99
C PHE A 41 3.13 -0.05 -5.39
N ALA A 42 1.83 0.20 -5.49
CA ALA A 42 1.14 0.22 -6.79
C ALA A 42 1.72 1.31 -7.71
N ALA A 43 2.06 2.49 -7.18
CA ALA A 43 2.67 3.56 -7.95
C ALA A 43 4.11 3.21 -8.40
N ASP A 44 4.91 2.60 -7.51
CA ASP A 44 6.30 2.18 -7.76
C ASP A 44 6.40 1.09 -8.84
N GLU A 45 5.42 0.18 -8.90
CA GLU A 45 5.33 -0.87 -9.93
C GLU A 45 4.78 -0.38 -11.29
N GLY A 46 4.67 0.93 -11.50
CA GLY A 46 4.13 1.49 -12.74
C GLY A 46 2.60 1.45 -12.81
N GLY A 47 1.93 1.58 -11.66
CA GLY A 47 0.48 1.68 -11.56
C GLY A 47 -0.24 0.33 -11.37
N GLY A 48 -1.52 0.42 -11.05
CA GLY A 48 -2.34 -0.76 -10.80
C GLY A 48 -3.65 -0.43 -10.09
N ALA A 49 -4.04 -1.29 -9.17
CA ALA A 49 -5.19 -1.07 -8.31
C ALA A 49 -4.86 -1.37 -6.85
N VAL A 50 -5.47 -0.62 -5.95
CA VAL A 50 -5.51 -0.94 -4.52
C VAL A 50 -6.94 -1.33 -4.16
N ILE A 51 -7.09 -2.46 -3.48
CA ILE A 51 -8.37 -2.97 -2.97
C ILE A 51 -8.25 -3.16 -1.47
N VAL A 52 -9.22 -2.67 -0.71
CA VAL A 52 -9.28 -2.80 0.75
C VAL A 52 -10.43 -3.72 1.10
N HIS A 53 -10.14 -4.69 1.96
CA HIS A 53 -11.12 -5.59 2.55
C HIS A 53 -11.24 -5.29 4.05
N ALA A 54 -12.45 -4.98 4.50
CA ALA A 54 -12.74 -4.66 5.90
C ALA A 54 -12.73 -5.89 6.81
N SER A 55 -13.30 -7.01 6.33
CA SER A 55 -13.30 -8.30 7.01
C SER A 55 -13.62 -9.41 6.01
N GLY A 56 -12.85 -10.51 6.04
CA GLY A 56 -12.99 -11.59 5.07
C GLY A 56 -12.71 -11.12 3.62
N ASP A 57 -13.51 -11.60 2.68
CA ASP A 57 -13.38 -11.27 1.25
C ASP A 57 -14.23 -10.06 0.81
N GLU A 58 -14.97 -9.42 1.71
CA GLU A 58 -15.79 -8.26 1.36
C GLU A 58 -14.90 -7.06 0.99
N VAL A 59 -15.16 -6.47 -0.17
CA VAL A 59 -14.46 -5.28 -0.64
C VAL A 59 -15.15 -4.05 -0.09
N GLU A 60 -14.47 -3.34 0.79
CA GLU A 60 -14.93 -2.06 1.33
C GLU A 60 -14.65 -0.93 0.35
N TRP A 61 -13.48 -0.98 -0.30
CA TRP A 61 -13.00 0.12 -1.10
C TRP A 61 -12.02 -0.32 -2.19
N ARG A 62 -12.05 0.36 -3.34
CA ARG A 62 -11.14 0.13 -4.46
C ARG A 62 -10.78 1.43 -5.15
N ARG A 63 -9.52 1.58 -5.57
CA ARG A 63 -9.10 2.65 -6.48
C ARG A 63 -8.04 2.20 -7.46
N ILE A 64 -8.08 2.79 -8.65
CA ILE A 64 -7.02 2.68 -9.66
C ILE A 64 -5.90 3.66 -9.32
N VAL A 65 -4.67 3.17 -9.32
CA VAL A 65 -3.47 3.97 -9.14
C VAL A 65 -2.82 4.12 -10.51
N PRO A 66 -2.71 5.35 -11.06
CA PRO A 66 -2.02 5.54 -12.33
C PRO A 66 -0.54 5.17 -12.18
N PRO A 67 0.15 4.79 -13.28
CA PRO A 67 1.60 4.75 -13.28
C PRO A 67 2.13 6.10 -12.79
N SER A 68 3.01 6.07 -11.78
CA SER A 68 3.75 7.27 -11.44
C SER A 68 4.60 7.65 -12.66
N ALA A 69 4.41 8.85 -13.20
CA ALA A 69 5.25 9.36 -14.30
C ALA A 69 6.70 9.60 -13.84
N GLU A 70 6.97 9.52 -12.53
CA GLU A 70 8.27 9.72 -11.92
C GLU A 70 8.61 8.51 -11.03
N PRO A 71 9.80 7.88 -11.19
CA PRO A 71 10.30 6.94 -10.20
C PRO A 71 10.50 7.68 -8.88
N TYR A 72 9.96 7.13 -7.80
CA TYR A 72 10.02 7.74 -6.48
C TYR A 72 11.49 7.85 -6.04
N ARG A 73 12.08 9.06 -6.09
CA ARG A 73 13.36 9.35 -5.45
C ARG A 73 13.14 9.33 -3.94
N TRP A 74 13.73 8.34 -3.29
CA TRP A 74 13.91 8.33 -1.84
C TRP A 74 14.93 9.42 -1.48
N GLU A 75 14.54 10.42 -0.69
CA GLU A 75 15.52 11.16 0.11
C GLU A 75 15.24 10.85 1.57
N TRP A 76 16.01 9.90 2.11
CA TRP A 76 16.22 9.83 3.55
C TRP A 76 17.28 10.89 3.91
N GLY A 77 16.82 12.02 4.44
CA GLY A 77 17.61 12.93 5.26
C GLY A 77 18.38 14.05 4.55
N GLN A 78 17.98 15.28 4.84
CA GLN A 78 18.89 16.23 5.50
C GLN A 78 18.05 17.15 6.40
N VAL A 79 18.14 16.93 7.72
CA VAL A 79 17.86 18.02 8.67
C VAL A 79 19.05 18.96 8.51
N GLU A 80 18.90 20.00 7.70
CA GLU A 80 19.80 21.15 7.78
C GLU A 80 19.25 22.09 8.84
N THR A 81 19.87 22.03 10.02
CA THR A 81 19.89 23.15 10.94
C THR A 81 20.53 24.37 10.27
N SER A 82 19.91 25.54 10.45
CA SER A 82 20.52 26.90 10.58
C SER A 82 19.94 27.95 9.63
N GLY A 83 19.55 29.08 10.22
CA GLY A 83 19.13 30.32 9.57
C GLY A 83 18.30 31.18 10.50
#